data_AF-A0A9P4DB80-F1
#
_entry.id   AF-A0A9P4DB80-F1
#
_cell.length_a   1.000
_cell.length_b   1.000
_cell.length_c   1.000
_cell.angle_alpha   90.00
_cell.angle_beta   90.00
_cell.angle_gamma   90.00
#
_symmetry.space_group_name_H-M   'P 1'
#
loop_
_entity.id
_entity.type
_entity.pdbx_description
1 polymer ?
#
loop_
_entity_poly.entity_id
_entity_poly.type
_entity_poly.pdbx_seq_one_letter_code
_entity_poly.pdbx_strand_id
1 'polypeptide(L)'
;MEVNLHTGKDEFFKSHEVAKNYIGGLYKLIDVYKFSMESVSVLTRIDLDKLNNFYAGEASLNYDELCLIESVIITPLVGAFETAEYNYNMIIKARKERKL
;
A
#
# COMPACT_ATOMS: atom_id res chain seq x y z
N MET A 1 20.14 -8.00 8.42
CA MET A 1 19.76 -9.16 7.59
C MET A 1 19.24 -8.58 6.29
N GLU A 2 19.97 -8.74 5.18
CA GLU A 2 19.51 -8.23 3.88
C GLU A 2 18.44 -9.17 3.32
N VAL A 3 17.22 -8.65 3.16
CA VAL A 3 16.14 -9.36 2.50
C VAL A 3 16.00 -8.74 1.11
N ASN A 4 16.67 -9.31 0.11
CA ASN A 4 16.51 -8.93 -1.28
C ASN A 4 15.31 -9.66 -1.88
N LEU A 5 14.12 -9.04 -1.85
CA LEU A 5 12.94 -9.55 -2.52
C LEU A 5 13.05 -9.24 -4.02
N HIS A 6 13.46 -10.24 -4.81
CA HIS A 6 13.40 -10.17 -6.26
C HIS A 6 11.94 -10.33 -6.72
N THR A 7 11.49 -9.37 -7.49
CA THR A 7 10.12 -9.19 -7.95
C THR A 7 9.85 -9.85 -9.31
N GLY A 8 10.73 -10.76 -9.73
CA GLY A 8 10.56 -11.55 -10.94
C GLY A 8 9.50 -12.65 -10.78
N LYS A 9 8.37 -12.46 -11.46
CA LYS A 9 7.21 -13.35 -11.68
C LYS A 9 6.07 -13.18 -10.66
N ASP A 10 4.91 -12.78 -11.19
CA ASP A 10 3.58 -12.67 -10.55
C ASP A 10 3.19 -13.80 -9.57
N GLU A 11 3.84 -14.96 -9.66
CA GLU A 11 3.56 -16.11 -8.80
C GLU A 11 4.35 -16.11 -7.49
N PHE A 12 5.50 -15.43 -7.40
CA PHE A 12 6.36 -15.45 -6.20
C PHE A 12 5.67 -14.80 -4.99
N PHE A 13 4.91 -13.72 -5.21
CA PHE A 13 4.20 -13.00 -4.16
C PHE A 13 2.92 -13.67 -3.70
N LYS A 14 2.35 -14.58 -4.49
CA LYS A 14 1.18 -15.35 -4.06
C LYS A 14 1.52 -16.34 -2.95
N SER A 15 2.78 -16.79 -2.88
CA SER A 15 3.28 -17.79 -1.92
C SER A 15 4.03 -17.24 -0.69
N HIS A 16 4.51 -15.98 -0.71
CA HIS A 16 5.31 -15.44 0.40
C HIS A 16 4.50 -14.46 1.26
N GLU A 17 4.05 -14.92 2.43
CA GLU A 17 3.10 -14.23 3.32
C GLU A 17 3.53 -12.79 3.69
N VAL A 18 4.81 -12.61 4.03
CA VAL A 18 5.38 -11.30 4.38
C VAL A 18 5.32 -10.34 3.20
N ALA A 19 5.85 -10.73 2.03
CA ALA A 19 5.87 -9.87 0.85
C ALA A 19 4.45 -9.58 0.32
N LYS A 20 3.51 -10.54 0.46
CA LYS A 20 2.10 -10.36 0.12
C LYS A 20 1.43 -9.27 0.96
N ASN A 21 1.77 -9.15 2.25
CA ASN A 21 1.19 -8.14 3.12
C ASN A 21 1.69 -6.73 2.77
N TYR A 22 3.01 -6.54 2.60
CA TYR A 22 3.59 -5.25 2.24
C TYR A 22 3.20 -4.79 0.83
N ILE A 23 3.28 -5.68 -0.16
CA ILE A 23 2.93 -5.35 -1.55
C ILE A 23 1.41 -5.21 -1.71
N GLY A 24 0.61 -6.01 -1.01
CA GLY A 24 -0.85 -5.89 -1.04
C GLY A 24 -1.33 -4.54 -0.50
N GLY A 25 -0.73 -4.05 0.58
CA GLY A 25 -1.01 -2.72 1.13
C GLY A 25 -0.64 -1.59 0.16
N LEU A 26 0.56 -1.66 -0.43
CA LEU A 26 1.00 -0.69 -1.42
C LEU A 26 0.12 -0.70 -2.68
N TYR A 27 -0.21 -1.88 -3.20
CA TYR A 27 -1.15 -2.05 -4.32
C TYR A 27 -2.51 -1.42 -4.02
N LYS A 28 -3.07 -1.65 -2.83
CA LYS A 28 -4.36 -1.04 -2.44
C LYS A 28 -4.29 0.48 -2.47
N LEU A 29 -3.19 1.07 -2.00
CA LEU A 29 -3.00 2.52 -2.05
C LEU A 29 -2.87 3.06 -3.47
N ILE A 30 -1.97 2.48 -4.27
CA ILE A 30 -1.67 3.00 -5.61
C ILE A 30 -2.84 2.72 -6.57
N ASP A 31 -3.32 1.48 -6.63
CA ASP A 31 -4.28 1.07 -7.66
C ASP A 31 -5.74 1.24 -7.27
N VAL A 32 -6.10 1.09 -5.98
CA VAL A 32 -7.49 1.29 -5.53
C VAL A 32 -7.72 2.74 -5.12
N TYR A 33 -6.87 3.28 -4.25
CA TYR A 33 -7.04 4.63 -3.73
C TYR A 33 -6.38 5.72 -4.59
N LYS A 34 -5.69 5.35 -5.68
CA LYS A 34 -5.03 6.28 -6.61
C LYS A 34 -4.02 7.20 -5.90
N PHE A 35 -3.38 6.68 -4.86
CA PHE A 35 -2.28 7.36 -4.19
C PHE A 35 -1.08 7.42 -5.12
N SER A 36 -0.38 8.56 -5.17
CA SER A 36 0.70 8.75 -6.14
C SER A 36 2.01 8.15 -5.63
N MET A 37 2.80 7.55 -6.53
CA MET A 37 4.11 7.00 -6.15
C MET A 37 5.09 8.11 -5.77
N GLU A 38 4.94 9.31 -6.33
CA GLU A 38 5.68 10.51 -5.91
C GLU A 38 5.41 10.86 -4.45
N SER A 39 4.17 10.70 -3.99
CA SER A 39 3.80 10.96 -2.59
C SER A 39 4.46 9.93 -1.66
N VAL A 40 4.53 8.67 -2.09
CA VAL A 40 5.28 7.61 -1.38
C VAL A 40 6.77 7.98 -1.29
N SER A 41 7.36 8.41 -2.40
CA SER A 41 8.76 8.85 -2.47
C SER A 41 9.05 10.00 -1.50
N VAL A 42 8.23 11.06 -1.53
CA VAL A 42 8.40 12.23 -0.65
C VAL A 42 8.33 11.86 0.83
N LEU A 43 7.34 11.05 1.21
CA LEU A 43 7.08 10.72 2.60
C LEU A 43 8.08 9.71 3.18
N THR A 44 8.60 8.80 2.35
CA THR A 44 9.58 7.78 2.78
C THR A 44 11.02 8.21 2.53
N ARG A 45 11.24 9.26 1.72
CA ARG A 45 12.55 9.67 1.20
C ARG A 45 13.27 8.58 0.39
N ILE A 46 12.51 7.65 -0.17
CA ILE A 46 13.03 6.65 -1.10
C ILE A 46 12.98 7.24 -2.50
N ASP A 47 14.02 7.01 -3.28
CA ASP A 47 14.10 7.44 -4.67
C ASP A 47 12.91 6.94 -5.50
N LEU A 48 12.34 7.83 -6.32
CA LEU A 48 11.13 7.55 -7.09
C LEU A 48 11.37 6.48 -8.16
N ASP A 49 12.51 6.53 -8.85
CA ASP A 49 12.84 5.52 -9.87
C ASP A 49 13.03 4.16 -9.23
N LYS A 50 13.66 4.11 -8.04
CA LYS A 50 13.77 2.88 -7.25
C LYS A 50 12.40 2.32 -6.86
N LEU A 51 11.47 3.16 -6.40
CA LEU A 51 10.11 2.74 -6.05
C LEU A 51 9.34 2.23 -7.28
N ASN A 52 9.44 2.92 -8.41
CA ASN A 52 8.81 2.50 -9.67
C ASN A 52 9.36 1.17 -10.15
N ASN A 53 10.69 1.01 -10.15
CA ASN A 53 11.34 -0.24 -10.54
C ASN A 53 11.00 -1.37 -9.56
N PHE A 54 10.90 -1.09 -8.26
CA PHE A 54 10.42 -2.08 -7.29
C PHE A 54 8.98 -2.50 -7.59
N TYR A 55 8.09 -1.54 -7.86
CA TYR A 55 6.68 -1.79 -8.16
C TYR A 55 6.47 -2.56 -9.48
N ALA A 56 7.26 -2.24 -10.51
CA ALA A 56 7.27 -2.94 -11.81
C ALA A 56 7.90 -4.34 -11.76
N GLY A 57 8.63 -4.60 -10.69
CA GLY A 57 9.26 -5.87 -10.43
C GLY A 57 10.68 -6.06 -10.96
N GLU A 58 11.38 -4.94 -11.10
CA GLU A 58 12.71 -4.81 -11.70
C GLU A 58 13.79 -4.45 -10.67
N ALA A 59 13.41 -4.01 -9.46
CA ALA A 59 14.33 -3.70 -8.37
C ALA A 59 13.86 -4.27 -7.02
N SER A 60 14.77 -4.29 -6.04
CA SER A 60 14.48 -4.65 -4.65
C SER A 60 14.54 -3.42 -3.73
N LEU A 61 13.76 -3.46 -2.66
CA LEU A 61 13.90 -2.59 -1.50
C LEU A 61 14.51 -3.40 -0.35
N ASN A 62 15.29 -2.73 0.49
CA ASN A 62 15.80 -3.34 1.72
C ASN A 62 14.70 -3.36 2.80
N TYR A 63 14.99 -4.05 3.91
CA TYR A 63 14.01 -4.20 5.00
C TYR A 63 13.60 -2.87 5.64
N ASP A 64 14.53 -1.94 5.82
CA ASP A 64 14.25 -0.64 6.44
C ASP A 64 13.36 0.22 5.54
N GLU A 65 13.59 0.18 4.23
CA GLU A 65 12.75 0.82 3.21
C GLU A 65 11.33 0.25 3.21
N LEU A 66 11.19 -1.07 3.30
CA LEU A 66 9.88 -1.73 3.41
C LEU A 66 9.15 -1.32 4.71
N CYS A 67 9.87 -1.29 5.83
CA CYS A 67 9.31 -0.84 7.11
C CYS A 67 8.86 0.63 7.07
N LEU A 68 9.61 1.49 6.37
CA LEU A 68 9.24 2.90 6.18
C LEU A 68 7.96 3.03 5.37
N ILE A 69 7.83 2.32 4.25
CA ILE A 69 6.61 2.32 3.44
C ILE A 69 5.41 1.86 4.28
N GLU A 70 5.58 0.78 5.05
CA GLU A 70 4.48 0.25 5.86
C GLU A 70 4.04 1.22 6.96
N SER A 71 4.99 1.67 7.77
CA SER A 71 4.71 2.47 8.97
C SER A 71 4.29 3.90 8.65
N VAL A 72 4.81 4.49 7.57
CA VAL A 72 4.52 5.89 7.21
C VAL A 72 3.36 6.00 6.24
N ILE A 73 3.17 5.01 5.36
CA ILE A 73 2.21 5.09 4.25
C ILE A 73 1.07 4.09 4.43
N ILE A 74 1.37 2.79 4.41
CA ILE A 74 0.34 1.74 4.30
C ILE A 74 -0.56 1.75 5.52
N THR A 75 -0.01 1.50 6.70
CA THR A 75 -0.79 1.37 7.94
C THR A 75 -1.64 2.63 8.22
N PRO A 76 -1.08 3.86 8.20
CA PRO A 76 -1.88 5.06 8.50
C PRO A 76 -2.97 5.34 7.47
N LEU A 77 -2.66 5.24 6.17
CA LEU A 77 -3.59 5.64 5.13
C LEU A 77 -4.66 4.60 4.86
N VAL A 78 -4.30 3.31 4.79
CA VAL A 78 -5.29 2.25 4.60
C VAL A 78 -6.27 2.24 5.77
N GLY A 79 -5.80 2.36 7.01
CA GLY A 79 -6.67 2.45 8.19
C GLY A 79 -7.59 3.69 8.18
N ALA A 80 -7.07 4.83 7.73
CA ALA A 80 -7.89 6.04 7.58
C ALA A 80 -8.97 5.87 6.51
N PHE A 81 -8.66 5.27 5.36
CA PHE A 81 -9.63 5.01 4.30
C PHE A 81 -10.70 4.00 4.74
N GLU A 82 -10.32 2.92 5.42
CA GLU A 82 -11.28 1.93 5.93
C GLU A 82 -12.23 2.54 6.97
N THR A 83 -11.70 3.41 7.85
CA THR A 83 -12.52 4.14 8.82
C THR A 83 -13.48 5.11 8.11
N ALA A 84 -13.00 5.83 7.10
CA ALA A 84 -13.82 6.76 6.32
C ALA A 84 -14.94 6.02 5.57
N GLU A 85 -14.63 4.88 4.95
CA GLU A 85 -15.59 4.03 4.25
C GLU A 85 -16.66 3.49 5.20
N TYR A 86 -16.25 2.97 6.36
CA TYR A 86 -17.17 2.52 7.40
C TYR A 86 -18.14 3.63 7.81
N ASN A 87 -17.61 4.82 8.10
CA ASN A 87 -18.41 5.97 8.52
C ASN A 87 -19.38 6.43 7.42
N TYR A 88 -18.93 6.48 6.17
CA TYR A 88 -19.79 6.79 5.02
C TYR A 88 -20.95 5.80 4.92
N ASN A 89 -20.67 4.50 4.96
CA ASN A 89 -21.68 3.45 4.84
C ASN A 89 -22.71 3.52 5.97
N MET A 90 -22.27 3.77 7.21
CA MET A 90 -23.16 3.98 8.35
C MET A 90 -24.10 5.17 8.15
N ILE A 91 -23.58 6.31 7.67
CA ILE A 91 -24.39 7.51 7.42
C ILE A 91 -25.40 7.26 6.29
N ILE A 92 -24.99 6.64 5.19
CA ILE A 92 -25.89 6.32 4.06
C ILE A 92 -26.99 5.34 4.49
N LYS A 93 -26.65 4.31 5.28
CA LYS A 93 -27.63 3.37 5.83
C LYS A 93 -28.65 4.10 6.71
N ALA A 94 -28.19 4.94 7.64
CA ALA A 94 -29.07 5.71 8.51
C ALA A 94 -29.99 6.68 7.74
N ARG A 95 -29.52 7.28 6.64
CA ARG A 95 -30.36 8.13 5.76
C ARG A 95 -31.48 7.32 5.10
N LYS A 96 -31.15 6.17 4.51
CA LYS A 96 -32.13 5.28 3.86
C LYS A 96 -33.21 4.80 4.84
N GLU A 97 -32.81 4.40 6.05
CA GLU A 97 -33.75 3.95 7.10
C GLU A 97 -34.68 5.06 7.59
N ARG A 98 -34.23 6.33 7.54
CA ARG A 98 -35.01 7.50 7.97
C ARG A 98 -35.93 8.09 6.89
N LYS A 99 -35.96 7.53 5.68
CA LYS A 99 -36.71 8.06 4.51
C LYS A 99 -36.49 9.57 4.28
N LEU A 100 -35.24 10.03 4.47
CA LEU A 100 -34.77 11.33 3.99
C LEU A 100 -34.17 11.19 2.59
#